data_AF-A0A2D6WPN5-F1
#
_entry.id   AF-A0A2D6WPN5-F1
#
_cell.length_a   1.000
_cell.length_b   1.000
_cell.length_c   1.000
_cell.angle_alpha   90.00
_cell.angle_beta   90.00
_cell.angle_gamma   90.00
#
_symmetry.space_group_name_H-M   'P 1'
#
loop_
_entity.id
_entity.type
_entity.pdbx_description
1 polymer ?
#
loop_
_entity_poly.entity_id
_entity_poly.type
_entity_poly.pdbx_seq_one_letter_code
_entity_poly.pdbx_strand_id
1 'polypeptide(L)'
;MNTPARIFALAMMVLLMTAVPAIEGNSSGKHSQAGQGCTCHSSVANVVVGHNFPTTYIAGAMYTVTISIQTSGSPTSGGFNVEIDKGQLMSPGTGVQINQGQDSATHTNGNQISWSFDWMAPFGSAGIATVDIAVMETNGNGNFNGDAWSTLQV
;
A
#
# COMPACT_ATOMS: atom_id res chain seq x y z
N MET A 1 -26.84 7.90 -36.30
CA MET A 1 -26.18 9.00 -35.55
C MET A 1 -25.50 9.95 -36.50
N ASN A 2 -26.02 11.17 -36.54
CA ASN A 2 -25.48 12.35 -37.19
C ASN A 2 -24.15 12.76 -36.52
N THR A 3 -23.21 13.27 -37.32
CA THR A 3 -21.83 13.63 -36.95
C THR A 3 -21.68 14.35 -35.60
N PRO A 4 -22.50 15.34 -35.21
CA PRO A 4 -22.39 15.98 -33.90
C PRO A 4 -22.62 15.03 -32.72
N ALA A 5 -23.56 14.08 -32.83
CA ALA A 5 -23.83 13.10 -31.77
C ALA A 5 -22.66 12.11 -31.59
N ARG A 6 -21.92 11.81 -32.68
CA ARG A 6 -20.70 10.98 -32.61
C ARG A 6 -19.56 11.71 -31.92
N ILE A 7 -19.36 12.98 -32.24
CA ILE A 7 -18.33 13.83 -31.61
C ILE A 7 -18.60 13.98 -30.11
N PHE A 8 -19.87 14.20 -29.73
CA PHE A 8 -20.25 14.33 -28.33
C PHE A 8 -20.02 13.03 -27.53
N ALA A 9 -20.37 11.88 -28.09
CA ALA A 9 -20.13 10.58 -27.46
C ALA A 9 -18.63 10.29 -27.30
N LEU A 10 -17.81 10.60 -28.31
CA LEU A 10 -16.35 10.45 -28.25
C LEU A 10 -15.72 11.37 -27.18
N ALA A 11 -16.14 12.63 -27.11
CA ALA A 11 -15.67 13.58 -26.10
C ALA A 11 -16.05 13.13 -24.68
N MET A 12 -17.27 12.62 -24.49
CA MET A 12 -17.73 12.10 -23.21
C MET A 12 -16.96 10.83 -22.80
N MET A 13 -16.64 9.95 -23.75
CA MET A 13 -15.86 8.74 -23.50
C MET A 13 -14.41 9.08 -23.09
N VAL A 14 -13.78 10.06 -23.75
CA VAL A 14 -12.45 10.55 -23.37
C VAL A 14 -12.47 11.21 -21.98
N LEU A 15 -13.51 11.99 -21.68
CA LEU A 15 -13.67 12.61 -20.35
C LEU A 15 -13.81 11.57 -19.24
N LEU A 16 -14.58 10.50 -19.47
CA LEU A 16 -14.76 9.41 -18.51
C LEU A 16 -13.45 8.63 -18.26
N MET A 17 -12.56 8.54 -19.25
CA MET A 17 -11.25 7.91 -19.08
C MET A 17 -10.32 8.72 -18.18
N THR A 18 -10.45 10.04 -18.12
CA THR A 18 -9.66 10.90 -17.21
C THR A 18 -10.14 10.88 -15.77
N ALA A 19 -11.35 10.38 -15.51
CA ALA A 19 -11.92 10.26 -14.17
C ALA A 19 -11.55 8.95 -13.46
N VAL A 20 -10.89 8.01 -14.15
CA VAL A 20 -10.39 6.78 -13.55
C VAL A 20 -9.06 7.10 -12.86
N PRO A 21 -8.90 6.86 -11.55
CA PRO A 21 -7.62 7.02 -10.89
C PRO A 21 -6.58 6.13 -11.57
N ALA A 22 -5.36 6.65 -11.78
CA ALA A 22 -4.29 5.88 -12.38
C ALA A 22 -4.02 4.59 -11.57
N ILE A 23 -4.31 3.46 -12.20
CA ILE A 23 -3.98 2.12 -11.72
C ILE A 23 -2.49 1.91 -12.03
N GLU A 24 -1.64 2.58 -11.28
CA GLU A 24 -0.19 2.39 -11.31
C GLU A 24 0.14 1.10 -10.54
N GLY A 25 0.30 -0.02 -11.26
CA GLY A 25 1.02 -1.17 -10.72
C GLY A 25 2.50 -0.85 -10.80
N ASN A 26 3.12 -0.49 -9.68
CA ASN A 26 4.50 0.00 -9.67
C ASN A 26 5.41 -1.02 -8.98
N SER A 27 6.36 -1.58 -9.73
CA SER A 27 7.37 -2.52 -9.22
C SER A 27 8.32 -1.89 -8.19
N SER A 28 8.35 -0.56 -8.15
CA SER A 28 9.00 0.26 -7.12
C SER A 28 8.00 0.81 -6.10
N GLY A 29 6.86 0.16 -5.90
CA GLY A 29 5.90 0.50 -4.86
C GLY A 29 5.00 1.69 -5.15
N LYS A 30 3.91 1.76 -4.38
CA LYS A 30 2.86 2.76 -4.54
C LYS A 30 2.44 3.29 -3.17
N HIS A 31 2.54 4.59 -3.00
CA HIS A 31 1.98 5.29 -1.84
C HIS A 31 0.47 5.44 -1.95
N SER A 32 -0.18 5.64 -0.81
CA SER A 32 -1.61 5.95 -0.73
C SER A 32 -2.53 4.90 -1.35
N GLN A 33 -2.22 3.63 -1.11
CA GLN A 33 -2.94 2.49 -1.64
C GLN A 33 -3.42 1.52 -0.55
N ALA A 34 -2.96 1.68 0.70
CA ALA A 34 -3.23 0.75 1.79
C ALA A 34 -4.74 0.66 2.08
N GLY A 35 -5.44 1.79 2.11
CA GLY A 35 -6.88 1.82 2.35
C GLY A 35 -7.73 1.20 1.23
N GLN A 36 -7.22 1.17 0.00
CA GLN A 36 -7.94 0.64 -1.18
C GLN A 36 -7.52 -0.78 -1.56
N GLY A 37 -6.41 -1.27 -1.02
CA GLY A 37 -5.78 -2.52 -1.42
C GLY A 37 -5.26 -2.50 -2.85
N CYS A 38 -4.81 -3.63 -3.36
CA CYS A 38 -4.13 -3.70 -4.66
C CYS A 38 -5.06 -4.12 -5.79
N THR A 39 -6.06 -3.29 -6.08
CA THR A 39 -7.21 -3.62 -6.97
C THR A 39 -6.86 -3.82 -8.44
N CYS A 40 -5.63 -3.51 -8.85
CA CYS A 40 -5.10 -3.80 -10.18
C CYS A 40 -4.85 -5.32 -10.38
N HIS A 41 -4.78 -6.07 -9.28
CA HIS A 41 -4.48 -7.49 -9.25
C HIS A 41 -5.69 -8.33 -8.85
N SER A 42 -5.82 -9.48 -9.52
CA SER A 42 -6.86 -10.47 -9.28
C SER A 42 -6.52 -11.23 -8.00
N SER A 43 -7.03 -10.77 -6.84
CA SER A 43 -6.74 -11.40 -5.54
C SER A 43 -7.27 -12.84 -5.48
N VAL A 44 -6.36 -13.78 -5.26
CA VAL A 44 -6.70 -15.12 -4.75
C VAL A 44 -6.45 -15.14 -3.25
N ALA A 45 -7.51 -15.31 -2.45
CA ALA A 45 -7.49 -15.13 -1.00
C ALA A 45 -6.57 -16.15 -0.30
N ASN A 46 -5.31 -15.78 0.01
CA ASN A 46 -4.34 -16.66 0.69
C ASN A 46 -3.27 -15.93 1.53
N VAL A 47 -3.31 -14.60 1.63
CA VAL A 47 -2.28 -13.80 2.35
C VAL A 47 -2.88 -13.03 3.53
N VAL A 48 -2.06 -12.84 4.56
CA VAL A 48 -2.38 -12.12 5.79
C VAL A 48 -1.30 -11.06 6.03
N VAL A 49 -1.73 -9.89 6.52
CA VAL A 49 -0.84 -8.81 6.92
C VAL A 49 -0.17 -9.18 8.25
N GLY A 50 1.15 -9.33 8.25
CA GLY A 50 1.96 -9.38 9.48
C GLY A 50 2.45 -7.98 9.85
N HIS A 51 2.29 -7.58 11.12
CA HIS A 51 2.81 -6.32 11.64
C HIS A 51 3.11 -6.41 13.14
N ASN A 52 3.87 -5.45 13.66
CA ASN A 52 4.14 -5.29 15.10
C ASN A 52 3.89 -3.86 15.61
N PHE A 53 3.03 -3.08 14.94
CA PHE A 53 2.56 -1.80 15.49
C PHE A 53 2.03 -2.00 16.93
N PRO A 54 2.40 -1.11 17.88
CA PRO A 54 2.00 -1.29 19.26
C PRO A 54 0.50 -1.00 19.43
N THR A 55 -0.18 -1.79 20.28
CA THR A 55 -1.61 -1.58 20.60
C THR A 55 -1.88 -0.31 21.39
N THR A 56 -0.86 0.20 22.10
CA THR A 56 -0.86 1.49 22.80
C THR A 56 0.52 2.11 22.67
N TYR A 57 0.59 3.44 22.56
CA TYR A 57 1.86 4.14 22.41
C TYR A 57 2.10 5.19 23.50
N ILE A 58 3.38 5.50 23.73
CA ILE A 58 3.82 6.66 24.51
C ILE A 58 4.02 7.82 23.53
N ALA A 59 3.45 8.98 23.83
CA ALA A 59 3.52 10.14 22.95
C ALA A 59 4.97 10.54 22.65
N GLY A 60 5.30 10.73 21.36
CA GLY A 60 6.66 11.03 20.89
C GLY A 60 7.66 9.88 20.97
N ALA A 61 7.26 8.68 21.39
CA ALA A 61 8.15 7.51 21.39
C ALA A 61 8.36 6.97 19.98
N MET A 62 9.54 6.39 19.77
CA MET A 62 9.95 5.74 18.53
C MET A 62 9.72 4.23 18.63
N TYR A 63 9.11 3.66 17.59
CA TYR A 63 8.89 2.23 17.46
C TYR A 63 9.46 1.73 16.14
N THR A 64 10.35 0.74 16.17
CA THR A 64 10.74 0.03 14.96
C THR A 64 9.64 -0.95 14.57
N VAL A 65 9.03 -0.68 13.43
CA VAL A 65 7.92 -1.45 12.87
C VAL A 65 8.46 -2.37 11.79
N THR A 66 7.95 -3.61 11.77
CA THR A 66 8.16 -4.59 10.73
C THR A 66 6.82 -4.95 10.12
N ILE A 67 6.72 -4.86 8.80
CA ILE A 67 5.61 -5.35 7.99
C ILE A 67 6.06 -6.62 7.27
N SER A 68 5.20 -7.63 7.20
CA SER A 68 5.50 -8.87 6.48
C SER A 68 4.26 -9.46 5.81
N ILE A 69 4.52 -10.25 4.77
CA ILE A 69 3.52 -11.10 4.12
C ILE A 69 3.49 -12.43 4.85
N GLN A 70 2.32 -12.83 5.34
CA GLN A 70 2.10 -14.17 5.89
C GLN A 70 1.18 -14.98 4.98
N THR A 71 1.59 -16.21 4.66
CA THR A 71 0.88 -17.12 3.76
C THR A 71 1.26 -18.55 4.12
N SER A 72 0.49 -19.53 3.68
CA SER A 72 0.84 -20.96 3.83
C SER A 72 1.99 -21.39 2.91
N GLY A 73 2.31 -20.60 1.89
CA GLY A 73 3.43 -20.84 0.98
C GLY A 73 4.77 -20.28 1.48
N SER A 74 5.77 -20.29 0.60
CA SER A 74 7.07 -19.64 0.81
C SER A 74 7.22 -18.50 -0.20
N PRO A 75 6.61 -17.33 0.06
CA PRO A 75 6.65 -16.22 -0.88
C PRO A 75 8.07 -15.69 -0.97
N THR A 76 8.52 -15.37 -2.17
CA THR A 76 9.84 -14.75 -2.39
C THR A 76 9.75 -13.35 -2.97
N SER A 77 8.56 -12.94 -3.36
CA SER A 77 8.32 -11.66 -4.03
C SER A 77 6.98 -11.07 -3.62
N GLY A 78 6.96 -9.74 -3.54
CA GLY A 78 5.80 -9.03 -3.04
C GLY A 78 6.04 -7.55 -2.83
N GLY A 79 5.06 -6.93 -2.20
CA GLY A 79 5.08 -5.51 -1.88
C GLY A 79 4.20 -5.20 -0.67
N PHE A 80 4.37 -3.99 -0.17
CA PHE A 80 3.50 -3.45 0.87
C PHE A 80 3.24 -1.96 0.62
N ASN A 81 2.19 -1.45 1.25
CA ASN A 81 2.01 -0.03 1.54
C ASN A 81 1.47 0.12 2.96
N VAL A 82 2.00 1.11 3.70
CA VAL A 82 1.46 1.57 4.98
C VAL A 82 1.06 3.03 4.85
N GLU A 83 -0.06 3.38 5.47
CA GLU A 83 -0.52 4.76 5.66
C GLU A 83 -0.85 4.99 7.14
N ILE A 84 -0.46 6.15 7.67
CA ILE A 84 -0.78 6.54 9.04
C ILE A 84 -1.54 7.87 9.04
N ASP A 85 -2.52 8.03 9.94
CA ASP A 85 -3.19 9.32 10.14
C ASP A 85 -2.41 10.25 11.09
N LYS A 86 -1.56 9.68 11.96
CA LYS A 86 -0.87 10.36 13.05
C LYS A 86 0.53 9.79 13.30
N GLY A 87 1.40 10.68 13.75
CA GLY A 87 2.81 10.36 13.93
C GLY A 87 3.59 10.59 12.64
N GLN A 88 4.79 10.02 12.55
CA GLN A 88 5.66 10.15 11.37
C GLN A 88 6.39 8.84 11.10
N LEU A 89 6.40 8.42 9.84
CA LEU A 89 7.24 7.33 9.34
C LEU A 89 8.64 7.88 9.03
N MET A 90 9.67 7.15 9.43
CA MET A 90 11.06 7.54 9.21
C MET A 90 12.00 6.34 9.19
N SER A 91 13.29 6.61 9.01
CA SER A 91 14.36 5.59 9.01
C SER A 91 14.03 4.38 8.13
N PRO A 92 13.79 4.56 6.81
CA PRO A 92 13.43 3.44 5.95
C PRO A 92 14.54 2.39 5.95
N GLY A 93 14.19 1.13 6.24
CA GLY A 93 15.09 0.01 6.12
C GLY A 93 15.35 -0.38 4.65
N THR A 94 16.08 -1.47 4.46
CA THR A 94 16.39 -1.98 3.12
C THR A 94 15.12 -2.25 2.32
N GLY A 95 15.04 -1.66 1.14
CA GLY A 95 13.92 -1.87 0.24
C GLY A 95 12.68 -1.06 0.57
N VAL A 96 12.76 -0.07 1.46
CA VAL A 96 11.66 0.82 1.84
C VAL A 96 11.92 2.21 1.32
N GLN A 97 10.85 2.88 0.91
CA GLN A 97 10.81 4.32 0.71
C GLN A 97 9.62 4.91 1.45
N ILE A 98 9.80 6.14 1.92
CA ILE A 98 8.82 6.92 2.67
C ILE A 98 8.60 8.21 1.89
N ASN A 99 7.35 8.62 1.74
CA ASN A 99 7.02 9.83 1.01
C ASN A 99 7.45 11.09 1.80
N GLN A 100 7.41 12.25 1.14
CA GLN A 100 7.79 13.51 1.78
C GLN A 100 6.88 13.90 2.96
N GLY A 101 5.61 13.48 2.95
CA GLY A 101 4.67 13.70 4.03
C GLY A 101 4.96 12.87 5.29
N GLN A 102 5.82 11.84 5.18
CA GLN A 102 6.12 10.90 6.25
C GLN A 102 4.88 10.15 6.77
N ASP A 103 3.84 10.08 5.98
CA ASP A 103 2.56 9.43 6.31
C ASP A 103 2.33 8.17 5.47
N SER A 104 3.20 7.89 4.49
CA SER A 104 3.12 6.66 3.70
C SER A 104 4.47 6.02 3.44
N ALA A 105 4.56 4.70 3.64
CA ALA A 105 5.73 3.87 3.32
C ALA A 105 5.38 2.78 2.30
N THR A 106 6.29 2.47 1.39
CA THR A 106 6.14 1.38 0.41
C THR A 106 7.49 0.74 0.10
N HIS A 107 7.45 -0.42 -0.55
CA HIS A 107 8.63 -1.11 -1.07
C HIS A 107 9.30 -0.34 -2.24
N THR A 108 10.58 -0.59 -2.51
CA THR A 108 11.30 -0.02 -3.68
C THR A 108 11.55 -1.03 -4.80
N ASN A 109 11.35 -2.32 -4.52
CA ASN A 109 11.47 -3.44 -5.45
C ASN A 109 10.61 -4.61 -4.98
N GLY A 110 10.28 -5.53 -5.89
CA GLY A 110 9.40 -6.67 -5.61
C GLY A 110 10.06 -7.92 -5.00
N ASN A 111 11.34 -7.89 -4.61
CA ASN A 111 12.12 -9.09 -4.24
C ASN A 111 12.17 -9.33 -2.72
N GLN A 112 11.19 -8.81 -1.99
CA GLN A 112 11.13 -8.86 -0.54
C GLN A 112 9.71 -9.19 -0.08
N ILE A 113 9.62 -9.76 1.12
CA ILE A 113 8.35 -10.13 1.77
C ILE A 113 8.24 -9.57 3.19
N SER A 114 9.26 -8.83 3.62
CA SER A 114 9.35 -8.22 4.94
C SER A 114 10.15 -6.94 4.84
N TRP A 115 9.68 -5.92 5.55
CA TRP A 115 10.24 -4.58 5.52
C TRP A 115 10.20 -3.98 6.92
N SER A 116 11.17 -3.12 7.22
CA SER A 116 11.21 -2.39 8.49
C SER A 116 11.41 -0.90 8.27
N PHE A 117 10.83 -0.10 9.15
CA PHE A 117 10.98 1.34 9.25
C PHE A 117 10.66 1.76 10.68
N ASP A 118 10.93 3.01 11.04
CA ASP A 118 10.51 3.54 12.33
C ASP A 118 9.21 4.34 12.22
N TRP A 119 8.37 4.22 13.24
CA TRP A 119 7.22 5.09 13.46
C TRP A 119 7.43 5.91 14.74
N MET A 120 7.47 7.24 14.60
CA MET A 120 7.39 8.16 15.71
C MET A 120 5.93 8.39 16.05
N ALA A 121 5.50 7.96 17.23
CA ALA A 121 4.16 8.21 17.71
C ALA A 121 3.89 9.73 17.84
N PRO A 122 2.64 10.18 17.63
CA PRO A 122 2.32 11.60 17.71
C PRO A 122 2.62 12.18 19.10
N PHE A 123 2.93 13.47 19.17
CA PHE A 123 3.19 14.17 20.42
C PHE A 123 1.88 14.53 21.15
N GLY A 124 2.00 14.73 22.46
CA GLY A 124 0.89 15.18 23.30
C GLY A 124 -0.27 14.18 23.39
N SER A 125 -1.49 14.69 23.46
CA SER A 125 -2.72 13.91 23.64
C SER A 125 -3.47 13.70 22.31
N ALA A 126 -2.78 13.15 21.31
CA ALA A 126 -3.32 13.03 19.95
C ALA A 126 -4.44 11.99 19.79
N GLY A 127 -4.68 11.15 20.80
CA GLY A 127 -5.74 10.14 20.80
C GLY A 127 -5.39 8.89 20.01
N ILE A 128 -6.37 8.23 19.40
CA ILE A 128 -6.12 6.99 18.63
C ILE A 128 -5.40 7.34 17.33
N ALA A 129 -4.32 6.64 17.02
CA ALA A 129 -3.69 6.66 15.69
C ALA A 129 -4.22 5.47 14.90
N THR A 130 -4.57 5.70 13.65
CA THR A 130 -5.09 4.72 12.70
C THR A 130 -4.00 4.37 11.71
N VAL A 131 -3.81 3.09 11.45
CA VAL A 131 -2.84 2.62 10.47
C VAL A 131 -3.52 1.72 9.44
N ASP A 132 -3.46 2.10 8.18
CA ASP A 132 -3.88 1.24 7.08
C ASP A 132 -2.67 0.52 6.50
N ILE A 133 -2.79 -0.79 6.29
CA ILE A 133 -1.72 -1.64 5.77
C ILE A 133 -2.27 -2.47 4.62
N ALA A 134 -1.57 -2.46 3.48
CA ALA A 134 -1.75 -3.43 2.40
C ALA A 134 -0.48 -4.24 2.19
N VAL A 135 -0.64 -5.54 1.93
CA VAL A 135 0.44 -6.41 1.48
C VAL A 135 0.03 -7.19 0.24
N MET A 136 1.00 -7.51 -0.60
CA MET A 136 0.82 -8.28 -1.83
C MET A 136 1.91 -9.33 -1.96
N GLU A 137 1.52 -10.59 -2.14
CA GLU A 137 2.37 -11.66 -2.66
C GLU A 137 2.22 -11.71 -4.18
N THR A 138 3.34 -11.70 -4.90
CA THR A 138 3.35 -11.91 -6.34
C THR A 138 3.77 -13.34 -6.67
N ASN A 139 3.14 -13.94 -7.67
CA ASN A 139 3.46 -15.32 -8.10
C ASN A 139 4.61 -15.42 -9.11
N GLY A 140 5.21 -14.27 -9.48
CA GLY A 140 6.37 -14.20 -10.37
C GLY A 140 6.11 -14.42 -11.86
N ASN A 141 4.84 -14.52 -12.29
CA ASN A 141 4.48 -14.80 -13.69
C ASN A 141 4.54 -13.55 -14.61
N GLY A 142 4.87 -12.38 -14.06
CA GLY A 142 4.98 -11.10 -14.79
C GLY A 142 3.65 -10.45 -15.19
N ASN A 143 2.52 -10.94 -14.66
CA ASN A 143 1.18 -10.38 -14.88
C ASN A 143 0.40 -10.29 -13.56
N PHE A 144 -0.81 -9.73 -13.58
CA PHE A 144 -1.60 -9.46 -12.38
C PHE A 144 -2.49 -10.63 -11.92
N ASN A 145 -2.48 -11.75 -12.64
CA ASN A 145 -3.35 -12.90 -12.37
C ASN A 145 -2.66 -13.90 -11.44
N GLY A 146 -3.40 -14.35 -10.43
CA GLY A 146 -2.92 -15.31 -9.44
C GLY A 146 -1.99 -14.71 -8.39
N ASP A 147 -1.93 -13.39 -8.30
CA ASP A 147 -1.34 -12.69 -7.17
C ASP A 147 -2.35 -12.64 -6.01
N ALA A 148 -1.85 -12.46 -4.79
CA ALA A 148 -2.67 -12.41 -3.59
C ALA A 148 -2.37 -11.13 -2.83
N TRP A 149 -3.41 -10.44 -2.37
CA TRP A 149 -3.22 -9.26 -1.52
C TRP A 149 -4.25 -9.24 -0.39
N SER A 150 -3.88 -8.55 0.69
CA SER A 150 -4.73 -8.35 1.86
C SER A 150 -4.50 -6.96 2.44
N THR A 151 -5.54 -6.46 3.12
CA THR A 151 -5.52 -5.17 3.82
C THR A 151 -5.92 -5.36 5.28
N LEU A 152 -5.36 -4.53 6.14
CA LEU A 152 -5.68 -4.48 7.56
C LEU A 152 -5.63 -3.02 8.03
N GLN A 153 -6.65 -2.61 8.76
CA GLN A 153 -6.60 -1.38 9.55
C GLN A 153 -6.31 -1.76 11.01
N VAL A 154 -5.38 -1.02 11.63
CA VAL A 154 -4.92 -1.21 13.01
C VAL A 154 -5.27 0.00 13.86
#